data_AF-A0A1F6P0P9-F1
#
_entry.id   AF-A0A1F6P0P9-F1
#
_cell.length_a   1.000
_cell.length_b   1.000
_cell.length_c   1.000
_cell.angle_alpha   90.00
_cell.angle_beta   90.00
_cell.angle_gamma   90.00
#
_symmetry.space_group_name_H-M   'P 1'
#
loop_
_entity.id
_entity.type
_entity.pdbx_description
1 polymer ?
#
loop_
_entity_poly.entity_id
_entity_poly.type
_entity_poly.pdbx_seq_one_letter_code
_entity_poly.pdbx_strand_id
1 'polypeptide(L)'
;MFFARLSSGWKLGLALAVLAVILLLSFFIGYGMGGENKTSEKAKTDENAGAEVKILRSQEEIAVSYKGSMERLSGRLEEAKDKGEIVSIVSSGFFDIYVPTDLRDLHLQKMLEAFKLMERADLTGEETKEKIILIIKELIKENQTIIESL
;
A
#
# COMPACT_ATOMS: atom_id res chain seq x y z
N MET A 1 30.94 -19.39 -4.59
CA MET A 1 32.13 -20.10 -4.06
C MET A 1 33.30 -19.15 -3.69
N PHE A 2 33.07 -17.92 -3.21
CA PHE A 2 34.16 -16.93 -3.01
C PHE A 2 34.66 -16.74 -1.57
N PHE A 3 34.08 -17.41 -0.55
CA PHE A 3 34.40 -17.14 0.86
C PHE A 3 35.22 -18.23 1.58
N ALA A 4 35.65 -19.27 0.88
CA ALA A 4 36.27 -20.44 1.51
C ALA A 4 37.77 -20.31 1.81
N ARG A 5 38.43 -19.20 1.45
CA ARG A 5 39.92 -19.11 1.50
C ARG A 5 40.49 -17.83 2.13
N LEU A 6 39.78 -17.19 3.06
CA LEU A 6 40.33 -16.08 3.85
C LEU A 6 40.64 -16.52 5.28
N SER A 7 41.83 -16.14 5.78
CA SER A 7 42.28 -16.39 7.15
C SER A 7 41.35 -15.74 8.17
N SER A 8 41.25 -16.34 9.37
CA SER A 8 40.26 -15.99 10.41
C SER A 8 40.27 -14.51 10.81
N GLY A 9 41.43 -13.83 10.75
CA GLY A 9 41.55 -12.41 11.04
C GLY A 9 40.86 -11.49 10.04
N TRP A 10 40.83 -11.87 8.75
CA TRP A 10 40.17 -11.08 7.71
C TRP A 10 38.65 -11.24 7.72
N LYS A 11 38.14 -12.38 8.18
CA LYS A 11 36.69 -12.62 8.34
C LYS A 11 36.09 -11.76 9.45
N LEU A 12 36.81 -11.57 10.56
CA LEU A 12 36.41 -10.68 11.66
C LEU A 12 36.42 -9.20 11.21
N GLY A 13 37.44 -8.79 10.46
CA GLY A 13 37.51 -7.42 9.91
C GLY A 13 36.37 -7.13 8.93
N LEU A 14 36.03 -8.10 8.06
CA LEU A 14 34.92 -7.95 7.11
C LEU A 14 33.56 -7.91 7.83
N ALA A 15 33.36 -8.74 8.87
CA ALA A 15 32.12 -8.75 9.64
C ALA A 15 31.90 -7.42 10.38
N LEU A 16 32.95 -6.85 10.98
CA LEU A 16 32.90 -5.54 11.63
C LEU A 16 32.64 -4.41 10.63
N ALA A 17 33.23 -4.46 9.44
CA ALA A 17 32.98 -3.48 8.38
C ALA A 17 31.52 -3.51 7.89
N VAL A 18 30.94 -4.71 7.71
CA VAL A 18 29.53 -4.86 7.31
C VAL A 18 28.59 -4.32 8.41
N LEU A 19 28.86 -4.62 9.68
CA LEU A 19 28.08 -4.11 10.81
C LEU A 19 28.13 -2.57 10.90
N ALA A 20 29.30 -1.97 10.66
CA ALA A 20 29.46 -0.51 10.65
C ALA A 20 28.66 0.15 9.50
N VAL A 21 28.62 -0.48 8.31
CA VAL A 21 27.81 0.01 7.18
C VAL A 21 26.31 -0.08 7.49
N ILE A 22 25.84 -1.15 8.13
CA ILE A 22 24.43 -1.30 8.54
C ILE A 22 24.05 -0.24 9.58
N LEU A 23 24.93 0.05 10.54
CA LEU A 23 24.70 1.12 11.53
C LEU A 23 24.69 2.52 10.90
N LEU A 24 25.55 2.78 9.92
CA LEU A 24 25.52 4.04 9.17
C LEU A 24 24.24 4.18 8.34
N LEU A 25 23.79 3.12 7.64
CA LEU A 25 22.55 3.16 6.86
C LEU A 25 21.31 3.40 7.73
N SER A 26 21.25 2.81 8.93
CA SER A 26 20.17 3.07 9.89
C SER A 26 20.21 4.50 10.45
N PHE A 27 21.39 5.10 10.61
CA PHE A 27 21.52 6.51 10.99
C PHE A 27 21.01 7.47 9.89
N PHE A 28 21.23 7.16 8.60
CA PHE A 28 20.72 7.96 7.49
C PHE A 28 19.20 7.82 7.27
N ILE A 29 18.62 6.65 7.52
CA ILE A 29 17.16 6.44 7.43
C ILE A 29 16.42 7.17 8.57
N GLY A 30 17.04 7.31 9.75
CA GLY A 30 16.46 8.03 10.88
C GLY A 30 16.48 9.56 10.79
N TYR A 31 17.37 10.16 9.99
CA TYR A 31 17.51 11.62 9.87
C TYR A 31 17.03 12.20 8.52
N GLY A 32 16.61 11.35 7.57
CA GLY A 32 16.21 11.73 6.21
C GLY A 32 14.72 12.01 5.97
N MET A 33 13.89 12.14 7.01
CA MET A 33 12.47 12.52 6.89
C MET A 33 12.08 13.55 7.95
N GLY A 34 12.83 14.66 8.01
CA GLY A 34 12.35 15.92 8.59
C GLY A 34 11.76 16.76 7.46
N GLY A 35 10.43 16.80 7.36
CA GLY A 35 9.70 17.48 6.29
C GLY A 35 9.87 19.00 6.30
N GLU A 36 10.08 19.58 5.13
CA GLU A 36 9.80 20.98 4.81
C GLU A 36 8.67 21.04 3.79
N ASN A 37 7.43 20.93 4.26
CA ASN A 37 6.30 21.45 3.49
C ASN A 37 6.25 22.96 3.72
N LYS A 38 6.70 23.70 2.71
CA LYS A 38 6.54 25.15 2.61
C LYS A 38 5.06 25.50 2.51
N THR A 39 4.47 25.92 3.63
CA THR A 39 3.31 26.81 3.63
C THR A 39 3.31 27.65 4.92
N SER A 40 4.29 28.54 5.03
CA SER A 40 4.06 29.86 5.64
C SER A 40 3.57 30.73 4.48
N GLU A 41 2.42 31.38 4.53
CA GLU A 41 2.25 32.56 5.36
C GLU A 41 0.76 32.95 5.40
N LYS A 42 0.15 32.89 6.57
CA LYS A 42 -0.62 34.00 7.16
C LYS A 42 -1.00 33.61 8.58
N ALA A 43 -0.14 34.03 9.50
CA ALA A 43 -0.45 34.13 10.91
C ALA A 43 -1.69 35.01 11.10
N LYS A 44 -2.72 34.45 11.73
CA LYS A 44 -3.53 35.18 12.70
C LYS A 44 -3.58 34.33 13.96
N THR A 45 -2.78 34.76 14.93
CA THR A 45 -2.99 34.52 16.35
C THR A 45 -4.47 34.62 16.68
N ASP A 46 -5.05 33.55 17.21
CA ASP A 46 -6.18 33.65 18.13
C ASP A 46 -5.98 32.65 19.26
N GLU A 47 -6.08 33.18 20.47
CA GLU A 47 -5.87 32.52 21.74
C GLU A 47 -7.01 31.54 22.01
N ASN A 48 -6.86 30.31 21.51
CA ASN A 48 -7.52 29.16 22.11
C ASN A 48 -6.73 27.94 21.69
N ALA A 49 -6.06 27.29 22.64
CA ALA A 49 -5.59 25.92 22.48
C ALA A 49 -6.81 24.99 22.47
N GLY A 50 -7.68 25.16 21.46
CA GLY A 50 -8.71 24.21 21.13
C GLY A 50 -8.01 22.97 20.63
N ALA A 51 -8.22 21.84 21.31
CA ALA A 51 -7.77 20.55 20.85
C ALA A 51 -8.05 20.41 19.34
N GLU A 52 -7.06 19.99 18.55
CA GLU A 52 -7.31 19.54 17.18
C GLU A 52 -8.37 18.43 17.24
N VAL A 53 -9.62 18.78 16.97
CA VAL A 53 -10.70 17.80 16.84
C VAL A 53 -10.45 17.08 15.53
N LYS A 54 -9.76 15.95 15.58
CA LYS A 54 -9.61 15.04 14.45
C LYS A 54 -11.00 14.47 14.14
N ILE A 55 -11.70 15.07 13.18
CA ILE A 55 -12.97 14.55 12.68
C ILE A 55 -12.69 13.18 12.05
N LEU A 56 -13.18 12.13 12.72
CA LEU A 56 -13.13 10.77 12.19
C LEU A 56 -14.25 10.63 11.14
N ARG A 57 -13.92 10.08 9.97
CA ARG A 57 -14.93 9.75 8.96
C ARG A 57 -15.93 8.75 9.54
N SER A 58 -17.20 8.90 9.19
CA SER A 58 -18.23 7.93 9.56
C SER A 58 -18.00 6.59 8.84
N GLN A 59 -18.55 5.49 9.37
CA GLN A 59 -18.46 4.19 8.67
C GLN A 59 -19.17 4.24 7.30
N GLU A 60 -20.27 4.98 7.19
CA GLU A 60 -20.98 5.20 5.94
C GLU A 60 -20.10 5.93 4.91
N GLU A 61 -19.43 7.02 5.30
CA GLU A 61 -18.50 7.75 4.43
C GLU A 61 -17.35 6.86 3.94
N ILE A 62 -16.81 6.01 4.82
CA ILE A 62 -15.76 5.06 4.46
C ILE A 62 -16.30 4.03 3.47
N ALA A 63 -17.47 3.44 3.69
CA ALA A 63 -18.06 2.44 2.81
C ALA A 63 -18.40 3.01 1.42
N VAL A 64 -18.96 4.22 1.36
CA VAL A 64 -19.23 4.90 0.07
C VAL A 64 -17.92 5.23 -0.65
N SER A 65 -16.92 5.76 0.06
CA SER A 65 -15.60 6.08 -0.51
C SER A 65 -14.85 4.83 -0.99
N TYR A 66 -14.99 3.72 -0.27
CA TYR A 66 -14.41 2.44 -0.65
C TYR A 66 -14.98 1.93 -1.98
N LYS A 67 -16.31 1.92 -2.12
CA LYS A 67 -16.99 1.53 -3.37
C LYS A 67 -16.45 2.30 -4.57
N GLY A 68 -16.46 3.64 -4.49
CA GLY A 68 -15.98 4.48 -5.57
C GLY A 68 -14.47 4.32 -5.85
N SER A 69 -13.67 3.94 -4.85
CA SER A 69 -12.24 3.67 -5.07
C SER A 69 -12.02 2.33 -5.77
N MET A 70 -12.81 1.31 -5.43
CA MET A 70 -12.78 0.01 -6.10
C MET A 70 -13.31 0.07 -7.53
N GLU A 71 -14.37 0.84 -7.79
CA GLU A 71 -14.89 1.08 -9.15
C GLU A 71 -13.83 1.77 -10.04
N ARG A 72 -13.15 2.79 -9.50
CA ARG A 72 -12.03 3.46 -10.21
C ARG A 72 -10.86 2.51 -10.46
N LEU A 73 -10.53 1.65 -9.51
CA LEU A 73 -9.49 0.63 -9.67
C LEU A 73 -9.85 -0.34 -10.80
N SER A 74 -11.10 -0.82 -10.84
CA SER A 74 -11.59 -1.68 -11.92
C SER A 74 -11.52 -0.97 -13.28
N GLY A 75 -11.95 0.28 -13.38
CA GLY A 75 -11.88 1.04 -14.64
C GLY A 75 -10.45 1.22 -15.15
N ARG A 76 -9.51 1.55 -14.25
CA ARG A 76 -8.07 1.62 -14.60
C ARG A 76 -7.54 0.28 -15.11
N LEU A 77 -7.98 -0.83 -14.51
CA LEU A 77 -7.57 -2.17 -14.95
C LEU A 77 -8.12 -2.50 -16.33
N GLU A 78 -9.36 -2.13 -16.65
CA GLU A 78 -9.94 -2.34 -17.98
C GLU A 78 -9.11 -1.67 -19.09
N GLU A 79 -8.51 -0.52 -18.80
CA GLU A 79 -7.63 0.24 -19.70
C GLU A 79 -6.19 -0.29 -19.77
N ALA A 80 -5.80 -1.22 -18.89
CA ALA A 80 -4.44 -1.74 -18.83
C ALA A 80 -4.10 -2.58 -20.08
N LYS A 81 -2.96 -2.26 -20.70
CA LYS A 81 -2.52 -2.83 -21.98
C LYS A 81 -1.61 -4.02 -21.83
N ASP A 82 -0.90 -4.11 -20.71
CA ASP A 82 0.05 -5.17 -20.45
C ASP A 82 0.13 -5.55 -18.97
N LYS A 83 0.83 -6.66 -18.70
CA LYS A 83 0.96 -7.23 -17.35
C LYS A 83 1.72 -6.32 -16.39
N GLY A 84 2.64 -5.49 -16.88
CA GLY A 84 3.36 -4.51 -16.07
C GLY A 84 2.44 -3.38 -15.60
N GLU A 85 1.59 -2.87 -16.49
CA GLU A 85 0.56 -1.88 -16.13
C GLU A 85 -0.42 -2.46 -15.09
N ILE A 86 -0.89 -3.70 -15.28
CA ILE A 86 -1.74 -4.39 -14.30
C ILE A 86 -1.06 -4.42 -12.93
N VAL A 87 0.20 -4.86 -12.84
CA VAL A 87 0.95 -4.90 -11.57
C VAL A 87 1.02 -3.54 -10.90
N SER A 88 1.34 -2.49 -11.66
CA SER A 88 1.41 -1.12 -11.16
C SER A 88 0.06 -0.63 -10.61
N ILE A 89 -1.02 -0.88 -11.36
CA ILE A 89 -2.37 -0.46 -11.00
C ILE A 89 -2.86 -1.20 -9.76
N VAL A 90 -2.69 -2.52 -9.68
CA VAL A 90 -3.14 -3.34 -8.54
C VAL A 90 -2.35 -3.00 -7.28
N SER A 91 -1.02 -2.89 -7.39
CA SER A 91 -0.16 -2.58 -6.24
C SER A 91 -0.47 -1.20 -5.67
N SER A 92 -0.62 -0.18 -6.51
CA SER A 92 -1.01 1.16 -6.02
C SER A 92 -2.47 1.20 -5.54
N GLY A 93 -3.36 0.48 -6.22
CA GLY A 93 -4.79 0.52 -5.98
C GLY A 93 -5.22 -0.06 -4.65
N PHE A 94 -4.72 -1.23 -4.27
CA PHE A 94 -5.17 -1.89 -3.04
C PHE A 94 -4.66 -1.22 -1.77
N PHE A 95 -3.44 -0.65 -1.78
CA PHE A 95 -2.84 -0.07 -0.56
C PHE A 95 -3.32 1.35 -0.23
N ASP A 96 -3.86 2.11 -1.19
CA ASP A 96 -4.23 3.51 -1.01
C ASP A 96 -5.73 3.72 -0.65
N ILE A 97 -6.40 2.66 -0.19
CA ILE A 97 -7.86 2.67 0.05
C ILE A 97 -8.16 2.56 1.55
N TYR A 98 -9.02 3.44 2.05
CA TYR A 98 -9.64 3.29 3.37
C TYR A 98 -10.69 2.19 3.33
N VAL A 99 -10.46 1.12 4.09
CA VAL A 99 -11.31 -0.08 4.09
C VAL A 99 -12.29 -0.05 5.26
N PRO A 100 -13.60 -0.30 5.03
CA PRO A 100 -14.59 -0.47 6.10
C PRO A 100 -14.18 -1.58 7.06
N THR A 101 -14.44 -1.38 8.35
CA THR A 101 -14.00 -2.30 9.41
C THR A 101 -14.40 -3.74 9.14
N ASP A 102 -15.65 -3.96 8.77
CA ASP A 102 -16.24 -5.28 8.55
C ASP A 102 -15.76 -5.96 7.27
N LEU A 103 -15.13 -5.20 6.37
CA LEU A 103 -14.62 -5.69 5.08
C LEU A 103 -13.11 -5.94 5.10
N ARG A 104 -12.40 -5.54 6.16
CA ARG A 104 -10.92 -5.58 6.20
C ARG A 104 -10.32 -6.95 5.93
N ASP A 105 -10.85 -7.98 6.57
CA ASP A 105 -10.31 -9.34 6.44
C ASP A 105 -10.50 -9.86 5.01
N LEU A 106 -11.70 -9.66 4.44
CA LEU A 106 -11.99 -10.03 3.06
C LEU A 106 -11.13 -9.24 2.07
N HIS A 107 -10.99 -7.93 2.28
CA HIS A 107 -10.14 -7.07 1.45
C HIS A 107 -8.69 -7.58 1.43
N LEU A 108 -8.11 -7.89 2.58
CA LEU A 108 -6.74 -8.42 2.68
C LEU A 108 -6.61 -9.78 2.00
N GLN A 109 -7.56 -10.69 2.21
CA GLN A 109 -7.59 -11.99 1.54
C GLN A 109 -7.60 -11.83 0.01
N LYS A 110 -8.45 -10.93 -0.49
CA LYS A 110 -8.65 -10.67 -1.91
C LYS A 110 -7.49 -9.92 -2.55
N MET A 111 -6.87 -9.00 -1.83
CA MET A 111 -5.61 -8.37 -2.23
C MET A 111 -4.50 -9.41 -2.42
N LEU A 112 -4.35 -10.33 -1.46
CA LEU A 112 -3.36 -11.42 -1.57
C LEU A 112 -3.67 -12.37 -2.74
N GLU A 113 -4.95 -12.66 -2.98
CA GLU A 113 -5.38 -13.45 -4.14
C GLU A 113 -5.02 -12.75 -5.45
N ALA A 114 -5.27 -11.44 -5.56
CA ALA A 114 -4.89 -10.63 -6.72
C ALA A 114 -3.37 -10.62 -6.95
N PHE A 115 -2.58 -10.50 -5.88
CA PHE A 115 -1.11 -10.57 -5.97
C PHE A 115 -0.62 -11.92 -6.47
N LYS A 116 -1.17 -13.02 -5.97
CA LYS A 116 -0.84 -14.38 -6.45
C LYS A 116 -1.20 -14.56 -7.92
N LEU A 117 -2.31 -13.99 -8.40
CA LEU A 117 -2.67 -14.05 -9.82
C LEU A 117 -1.64 -13.37 -10.72
N MET A 118 -1.02 -12.27 -10.25
CA MET A 118 0.01 -11.58 -11.02
C MET A 118 1.33 -12.35 -11.09
N GLU A 119 1.65 -13.15 -10.08
CA GLU A 119 2.85 -14.00 -10.03
C GLU A 119 2.73 -15.26 -10.89
N ARG A 120 1.51 -15.64 -11.30
CA ARG A 120 1.29 -16.82 -12.13
C ARG A 120 1.87 -16.65 -13.54
N ALA A 121 2.80 -17.53 -13.89
CA ALA A 121 3.42 -17.57 -15.21
C ALA A 121 2.51 -18.20 -16.28
N ASP A 122 1.52 -18.99 -15.86
CA ASP A 122 0.60 -19.70 -16.76
C ASP A 122 -0.59 -18.85 -17.22
N LEU A 123 -0.79 -17.65 -16.65
CA LEU A 123 -1.85 -16.72 -17.03
C LEU A 123 -1.32 -15.61 -17.93
N THR A 124 -2.06 -15.35 -19.01
CA THR A 124 -1.89 -14.17 -19.85
C THR A 124 -2.23 -12.88 -19.07
N GLY A 125 -1.83 -11.73 -19.61
CA GLY A 125 -2.20 -10.43 -19.04
C GLY A 125 -3.72 -10.24 -18.98
N GLU A 126 -4.44 -10.66 -20.04
CA GLU A 126 -5.89 -10.55 -20.12
C GLU A 126 -6.58 -11.44 -19.06
N GLU A 127 -6.19 -12.70 -18.96
CA GLU A 127 -6.76 -13.60 -17.94
C GLU A 127 -6.46 -13.13 -16.51
N THR A 128 -5.26 -12.57 -16.30
CA THR A 128 -4.89 -11.98 -15.00
C THR A 128 -5.79 -10.79 -14.69
N LYS A 129 -5.98 -9.88 -15.65
CA LYS A 129 -6.87 -8.71 -15.54
C LYS A 129 -8.30 -9.12 -15.22
N GLU A 130 -8.88 -10.04 -15.99
CA GLU A 130 -10.26 -10.49 -15.80
C GLU A 130 -10.49 -11.07 -14.41
N LYS A 131 -9.57 -11.93 -13.93
CA LYS A 131 -9.67 -12.53 -12.60
C LYS A 131 -9.56 -11.49 -11.48
N ILE A 132 -8.69 -10.49 -11.63
CA ILE A 132 -8.56 -9.41 -10.64
C ILE A 132 -9.80 -8.50 -10.65
N ILE A 133 -10.37 -8.22 -11.82
CA ILE A 133 -11.65 -7.48 -11.92
C ILE A 133 -12.77 -8.25 -11.22
N LEU A 134 -12.83 -9.58 -11.33
CA LEU A 134 -13.80 -10.40 -10.59
C LEU A 134 -13.64 -10.28 -9.08
N ILE A 135 -12.39 -10.29 -8.59
CA ILE A 135 -12.07 -10.05 -7.18
C ILE A 135 -12.60 -8.68 -6.72
N ILE A 136 -12.36 -7.62 -7.50
CA ILE A 136 -12.81 -6.26 -7.18
C ILE A 136 -14.34 -6.20 -7.16
N LYS A 137 -15.02 -6.85 -8.11
CA LYS A 137 -16.49 -6.93 -8.15
C LYS A 137 -17.07 -7.63 -6.92
N GLU A 138 -16.41 -8.68 -6.43
CA GLU A 138 -16.79 -9.36 -5.18
C GLU A 138 -16.70 -8.42 -3.98
N LEU A 139 -15.60 -7.66 -3.87
CA LEU A 139 -15.41 -6.68 -2.80
C LEU A 139 -16.43 -5.53 -2.86
N ILE A 140 -16.78 -5.05 -4.05
CA ILE A 140 -17.82 -4.03 -4.23
C ILE A 140 -19.17 -4.58 -3.78
N LYS A 141 -19.48 -5.84 -4.13
CA LYS A 141 -20.73 -6.49 -3.76
C LYS A 141 -20.85 -6.65 -2.24
N GLU A 142 -19.79 -7.11 -1.58
CA GLU A 142 -19.79 -7.24 -0.11
C GLU A 142 -19.81 -5.87 0.59
N ASN A 143 -19.18 -4.84 0.00
CA ASN A 143 -19.33 -3.49 0.53
C ASN A 143 -20.77 -2.97 0.41
N GLN A 144 -21.50 -3.36 -0.64
CA GLN A 144 -22.89 -2.96 -0.83
C GLN A 144 -23.81 -3.54 0.25
N THR A 145 -23.58 -4.78 0.70
CA THR A 145 -24.34 -5.37 1.81
C THR A 145 -24.09 -4.64 3.13
N ILE A 146 -22.86 -4.18 3.36
CA ILE A 146 -22.53 -3.33 4.52
C ILE A 146 -23.30 -2.02 4.46
N ILE A 147 -23.28 -1.31 3.31
CA ILE A 147 -24.01 -0.04 3.14
C ILE A 147 -25.50 -0.20 3.43
N GLU A 148 -26.12 -1.29 2.96
CA GLU A 148 -27.55 -1.57 3.17
C GLU A 148 -27.91 -1.93 4.63
N SER A 149 -26.90 -2.22 5.45
CA SER A 149 -27.06 -2.58 6.87
C SER A 149 -26.80 -1.44 7.86
N LEU A 150 -26.32 -0.29 7.38
CA LEU A 150 -26.07 0.93 8.16
C LEU A 150 -27.35 1.77 8.31
#